data_AF-A0A3S0TB00-F1
#
_entry.id   AF-A0A3S0TB00-F1
#
_cell.length_a   1.000
_cell.length_b   1.000
_cell.length_c   1.000
_cell.angle_alpha   90.00
_cell.angle_beta   90.00
_cell.angle_gamma   90.00
#
_symmetry.space_group_name_H-M   'P 1'
#
loop_
_entity.id
_entity.type
_entity.pdbx_description
1 polymer ?
#
loop_
_entity_poly.entity_id
_entity_poly.type
_entity_poly.pdbx_seq_one_letter_code
_entity_poly.pdbx_strand_id
1 'polypeptide(L)'
;MLSLIGWLFSLAAAVCATILATAAGQPTLQMLAAAGVCLVLAVLAIRDHENLKAIGAPNGAVASSTARYLGLVWAWAALSVLFTYVFIIDKQWHEWWQFFIGFTFAAVASVGFANLLDRDRAAGRTDDTLVRVGRVLVQAQLIGMIAGIISLFVDNKFPRAETHADWAGCNIFFFGALAIAAISVDALRSRARV
;
A
#
# COMPACT_ATOMS: atom_id res chain seq x y z
N MET A 1 -14.30 9.81 6.78
CA MET A 1 -13.71 9.26 5.54
C MET A 1 -13.40 10.40 4.58
N LEU A 2 -12.25 10.37 3.90
CA LEU A 2 -11.94 11.31 2.83
C LEU A 2 -12.92 11.11 1.66
N SER A 3 -13.30 12.20 0.99
CA SER A 3 -14.04 12.11 -0.27
C SER A 3 -13.16 11.45 -1.35
N LEU A 4 -13.77 10.95 -2.43
CA LEU A 4 -13.02 10.41 -3.58
C LEU A 4 -11.98 11.41 -4.10
N ILE A 5 -12.34 12.69 -4.13
CA ILE A 5 -11.44 13.79 -4.49
C ILE A 5 -10.26 13.85 -3.51
N GLY A 6 -10.52 13.81 -2.20
CA GLY A 6 -9.47 13.78 -1.19
C GLY A 6 -8.51 12.61 -1.35
N TRP A 7 -9.00 11.42 -1.73
CA TRP A 7 -8.17 10.27 -2.04
C TRP A 7 -7.30 10.46 -3.27
N LEU A 8 -7.87 10.95 -4.37
CA LEU A 8 -7.13 11.20 -5.61
C LEU A 8 -6.04 12.26 -5.40
N PHE A 9 -6.34 13.34 -4.68
CA PHE A 9 -5.35 14.36 -4.32
C PHE A 9 -4.25 13.79 -3.43
N SER A 10 -4.60 12.97 -2.43
CA SER A 10 -3.62 12.35 -1.54
C SER A 10 -2.68 11.41 -2.31
N LEU A 11 -3.23 10.62 -3.24
CA LEU A 11 -2.45 9.74 -4.11
C LEU A 11 -1.53 10.54 -5.03
N ALA A 12 -2.04 11.57 -5.68
CA ALA A 12 -1.24 12.44 -6.55
C ALA A 12 -0.11 13.12 -5.78
N ALA A 13 -0.40 13.69 -4.61
CA ALA A 13 0.60 14.32 -3.75
C ALA A 13 1.68 13.32 -3.29
N ALA A 14 1.29 12.11 -2.91
CA ALA A 14 2.21 11.04 -2.51
C ALA A 14 3.14 10.60 -3.65
N VAL A 15 2.60 10.44 -4.86
CA VAL A 15 3.39 10.14 -6.06
C VAL A 15 4.34 11.29 -6.36
N CYS A 16 3.85 12.54 -6.41
CA CYS A 16 4.66 13.73 -6.64
C CYS A 16 5.83 13.84 -5.64
N ALA A 17 5.57 13.66 -4.35
CA ALA A 17 6.61 13.70 -3.32
C ALA A 17 7.72 12.66 -3.58
N THR A 18 7.34 11.47 -4.04
CA THR A 18 8.28 10.36 -4.30
C THR A 18 9.08 10.62 -5.57
N ILE A 19 8.43 11.02 -6.67
CA ILE A 19 9.09 11.20 -7.95
C ILE A 19 9.96 12.47 -8.00
N LEU A 20 9.55 13.56 -7.32
CA LEU A 20 10.39 14.75 -7.20
C LEU A 20 11.66 14.47 -6.40
N ALA A 21 11.54 13.66 -5.34
CA ALA A 21 12.70 13.20 -4.59
C ALA A 21 13.61 12.27 -5.43
N THR A 22 13.04 11.44 -6.30
CA THR A 22 13.81 10.67 -7.28
C THR A 22 14.55 11.59 -8.26
N ALA A 23 13.87 12.60 -8.81
CA ALA A 23 14.44 13.53 -9.79
C ALA A 23 15.60 14.36 -9.23
N ALA A 24 15.64 14.57 -7.90
CA ALA A 24 16.77 15.20 -7.22
C ALA A 24 18.04 14.33 -7.21
N GLY A 25 17.97 13.06 -7.63
CA GLY A 25 19.11 12.15 -7.71
C GLY A 25 19.71 11.75 -6.36
N GLN A 26 18.96 11.90 -5.26
CA GLN A 26 19.44 11.64 -3.90
C GLN A 26 18.68 10.46 -3.28
N PRO A 27 19.31 9.27 -3.16
CA PRO A 27 18.66 8.09 -2.59
C PRO A 27 18.06 8.30 -1.21
N THR A 28 18.77 9.02 -0.34
CA THR A 28 18.31 9.30 1.03
C THR A 28 17.04 10.15 1.03
N LEU A 29 16.95 11.17 0.16
CA LEU A 29 15.76 12.02 0.08
C LEU A 29 14.55 11.23 -0.41
N GLN A 30 14.73 10.41 -1.43
CA GLN A 30 13.68 9.54 -1.96
C GLN A 30 13.24 8.49 -0.94
N MET A 31 14.20 7.91 -0.20
CA MET A 31 13.95 6.99 0.90
C MET A 31 13.08 7.65 1.99
N LEU A 32 13.41 8.89 2.38
CA LEU A 32 12.62 9.66 3.35
C LEU A 32 11.23 10.02 2.82
N ALA A 33 11.10 10.36 1.53
CA ALA A 33 9.82 10.64 0.90
C ALA A 33 8.92 9.39 0.89
N ALA A 34 9.46 8.24 0.47
CA ALA A 34 8.75 6.96 0.48
C ALA A 34 8.34 6.55 1.90
N ALA A 35 9.24 6.68 2.88
CA ALA A 35 8.96 6.42 4.28
C ALA A 35 7.84 7.33 4.82
N GLY A 36 7.92 8.64 4.54
CA GLY A 36 6.93 9.62 4.97
C GLY A 36 5.54 9.35 4.41
N VAL A 37 5.44 9.07 3.10
CA VAL A 37 4.17 8.67 2.46
C VAL A 37 3.59 7.42 3.11
N CYS A 38 4.40 6.37 3.25
CA CYS A 38 3.97 5.08 3.79
C CYS A 38 3.54 5.20 5.26
N LEU A 39 4.25 6.00 6.05
CA LEU A 39 3.90 6.29 7.44
C LEU A 39 2.56 7.02 7.53
N VAL A 40 2.34 8.06 6.70
CA VAL A 40 1.07 8.79 6.68
C VAL A 40 -0.09 7.86 6.31
N LEU A 41 0.06 7.05 5.26
CA LEU A 41 -0.98 6.10 4.85
C LEU A 41 -1.28 5.06 5.94
N ALA A 42 -0.26 4.51 6.60
CA ALA A 42 -0.44 3.56 7.69
C ALA A 42 -1.13 4.20 8.90
N VAL A 43 -0.72 5.40 9.31
CA VAL A 43 -1.34 6.13 10.42
C VAL A 43 -2.79 6.48 10.12
N LEU A 44 -3.10 6.93 8.89
CA LEU A 44 -4.47 7.22 8.49
C LEU A 44 -5.35 5.96 8.51
N ALA A 45 -4.82 4.82 8.03
CA ALA A 45 -5.52 3.54 8.06
C ALA A 45 -5.86 3.12 9.48
N ILE A 46 -4.86 3.12 10.37
CA ILE A 46 -5.04 2.73 11.77
C ILE A 46 -6.04 3.66 12.47
N ARG A 47 -5.94 4.98 12.25
CA ARG A 47 -6.91 5.95 12.80
C ARG A 47 -8.33 5.70 12.30
N ASP A 48 -8.50 5.39 11.02
CA ASP A 48 -9.83 5.10 10.46
C ASP A 48 -10.38 3.79 11.04
N HIS A 49 -9.54 2.75 11.20
CA HIS A 49 -9.93 1.52 11.88
C HIS A 49 -10.36 1.77 13.33
N GLU A 50 -9.59 2.55 14.11
CA GLU A 50 -9.94 2.93 15.49
C GLU A 50 -11.27 3.70 15.55
N ASN A 51 -11.47 4.66 14.64
CA ASN A 51 -12.73 5.41 14.57
C ASN A 51 -13.92 4.49 14.24
N LEU A 52 -13.77 3.57 13.29
CA LEU A 52 -14.79 2.58 12.93
C LEU A 52 -15.10 1.65 14.12
N LYS A 53 -14.08 1.21 14.85
CA LYS A 53 -14.25 0.42 16.08
C LYS A 53 -14.97 1.21 17.18
N ALA A 54 -14.60 2.48 17.39
CA ALA A 54 -15.18 3.33 18.42
C ALA A 54 -16.69 3.58 18.22
N ILE A 55 -17.16 3.64 16.96
CA ILE A 55 -18.58 3.78 16.64
C ILE A 55 -19.34 2.44 16.55
N GLY A 56 -18.69 1.32 16.87
CA GLY A 56 -19.30 -0.01 16.79
C GLY A 56 -19.61 -0.47 15.36
N ALA A 57 -18.82 -0.03 14.38
CA ALA A 57 -19.02 -0.42 12.99
C ALA A 57 -18.86 -1.95 12.81
N PRO A 58 -19.61 -2.57 11.88
CA PRO A 58 -19.48 -4.00 11.62
C PRO A 58 -18.10 -4.34 11.05
N ASN A 59 -17.65 -5.58 11.26
CA ASN A 59 -16.33 -6.06 10.80
C ASN A 59 -16.08 -5.83 9.30
N GLY A 60 -17.12 -5.95 8.47
CA GLY A 60 -17.05 -5.67 7.04
C GLY A 60 -16.66 -4.21 6.71
N ALA A 61 -16.96 -3.25 7.60
CA ALA A 61 -16.55 -1.86 7.44
C ALA A 61 -15.04 -1.69 7.68
N VAL A 62 -14.49 -2.34 8.71
CA VAL A 62 -13.04 -2.36 8.97
C VAL A 62 -12.33 -3.05 7.81
N ALA A 63 -12.82 -4.23 7.38
CA ALA A 63 -12.25 -4.96 6.25
C ALA A 63 -12.27 -4.15 4.93
N SER A 64 -13.36 -3.41 4.67
CA SER A 64 -13.46 -2.51 3.52
C SER A 64 -12.44 -1.36 3.61
N SER A 65 -12.35 -0.71 4.78
CA SER A 65 -11.37 0.35 5.02
C SER A 65 -9.94 -0.16 4.83
N THR A 66 -9.60 -1.31 5.43
CA THR A 66 -8.30 -1.97 5.24
C THR A 66 -7.99 -2.17 3.75
N ALA A 67 -8.92 -2.77 3.00
CA ALA A 67 -8.73 -3.03 1.57
C ALA A 67 -8.53 -1.75 0.75
N ARG A 68 -9.21 -0.64 1.09
CA ARG A 68 -8.97 0.67 0.45
C ARG A 68 -7.55 1.18 0.71
N TYR A 69 -7.12 1.19 1.97
CA TYR A 69 -5.79 1.69 2.33
C TYR A 69 -4.67 0.83 1.72
N LEU A 70 -4.82 -0.50 1.71
CA LEU A 70 -3.90 -1.38 0.99
C LEU A 70 -3.87 -1.05 -0.50
N GLY A 71 -5.04 -0.86 -1.11
CA GLY A 71 -5.15 -0.48 -2.52
C GLY A 71 -4.44 0.84 -2.84
N LEU A 72 -4.43 1.80 -1.92
CA LEU A 72 -3.74 3.07 -2.11
C LEU A 72 -2.24 2.98 -1.96
N VAL A 73 -1.74 2.18 -1.02
CA VAL A 73 -0.30 1.91 -0.93
C VAL A 73 0.17 1.24 -2.24
N TRP A 74 -0.59 0.25 -2.74
CA TRP A 74 -0.30 -0.39 -4.02
C TRP A 74 -0.37 0.57 -5.20
N ALA A 75 -1.39 1.43 -5.27
CA ALA A 75 -1.54 2.41 -6.34
C ALA A 75 -0.41 3.44 -6.32
N TRP A 76 -0.03 3.92 -5.14
CA TRP A 76 1.11 4.81 -4.95
C TRP A 76 2.40 4.15 -5.44
N ALA A 77 2.66 2.89 -5.04
CA ALA A 77 3.85 2.16 -5.46
C ALA A 77 3.88 1.95 -6.98
N ALA A 78 2.75 1.54 -7.57
CA ALA A 78 2.62 1.35 -9.02
C ALA A 78 2.93 2.62 -9.80
N LEU A 79 2.26 3.72 -9.46
CA LEU A 79 2.44 5.00 -10.14
C LEU A 79 3.85 5.56 -9.92
N SER A 80 4.39 5.45 -8.70
CA SER A 80 5.75 5.92 -8.41
C SER A 80 6.80 5.15 -9.20
N VAL A 81 6.66 3.83 -9.33
CA VAL A 81 7.53 3.00 -10.21
C VAL A 81 7.37 3.42 -11.67
N LEU A 82 6.14 3.49 -12.17
CA LEU A 82 5.87 3.88 -13.56
C LEU A 82 6.52 5.23 -13.90
N PHE A 83 6.24 6.27 -13.12
CA PHE A 83 6.75 7.60 -13.41
C PHE A 83 8.28 7.68 -13.25
N THR A 84 8.83 7.00 -12.25
CA THR A 84 10.28 6.95 -12.03
C THR A 84 11.01 6.34 -13.23
N TYR A 85 10.57 5.18 -13.73
CA TYR A 85 11.30 4.43 -14.74
C TYR A 85 10.92 4.75 -16.19
N VAL A 86 9.81 5.46 -16.42
CA VAL A 86 9.46 5.95 -17.75
C VAL A 86 10.01 7.35 -18.00
N PHE A 87 10.06 8.23 -16.98
CA PHE A 87 10.33 9.66 -17.21
C PHE A 87 11.53 10.24 -16.47
N ILE A 88 12.11 9.55 -15.47
CA ILE A 88 13.12 10.16 -14.59
C ILE A 88 14.47 9.43 -14.66
N ILE A 89 14.49 8.12 -14.43
CA ILE A 89 15.73 7.35 -14.41
C ILE A 89 15.97 6.72 -15.78
N ASP A 90 17.03 7.15 -16.45
CA ASP A 90 17.47 6.60 -17.74
C ASP A 90 18.14 5.22 -17.61
N LYS A 91 18.68 4.88 -16.43
CA LYS A 91 19.25 3.55 -16.17
C LYS A 91 18.12 2.51 -16.21
N GLN A 92 18.12 1.69 -17.25
CA GLN A 92 17.07 0.71 -17.45
C GLN A 92 17.19 -0.46 -16.46
N TRP A 93 16.31 -0.44 -15.45
CA TRP A 93 15.99 -1.62 -14.67
C TRP A 93 15.02 -2.51 -15.47
N HIS A 94 15.52 -3.56 -16.11
CA HIS A 94 14.74 -4.34 -17.09
C HIS A 94 13.39 -4.85 -16.57
N GLU A 95 13.31 -5.19 -15.29
CA GLU A 95 12.14 -5.80 -14.68
C GLU A 95 11.12 -4.80 -14.11
N TRP A 96 11.34 -3.47 -14.22
CA TRP A 96 10.46 -2.44 -13.61
C TRP A 96 8.98 -2.63 -13.96
N TRP A 97 8.70 -3.08 -15.18
CA TRP A 97 7.34 -3.26 -15.69
C TRP A 97 6.61 -4.41 -14.97
N GLN A 98 7.31 -5.44 -14.50
CA GLN A 98 6.72 -6.56 -13.76
C GLN A 98 6.21 -6.06 -12.40
N PHE A 99 6.99 -5.22 -11.73
CA PHE A 99 6.59 -4.59 -10.46
C PHE A 99 5.43 -3.64 -10.68
N PHE A 100 5.46 -2.81 -11.72
CA PHE A 100 4.33 -1.94 -12.06
C PHE A 100 3.03 -2.71 -12.27
N ILE A 101 3.04 -3.77 -13.07
CA ILE A 101 1.84 -4.59 -13.33
C ILE A 101 1.37 -5.29 -12.06
N GLY A 102 2.28 -5.89 -11.29
CA GLY A 102 1.94 -6.55 -10.03
C GLY A 102 1.30 -5.61 -9.02
N PHE A 103 1.88 -4.42 -8.84
CA PHE A 103 1.35 -3.40 -7.93
C PHE A 103 0.00 -2.86 -8.42
N THR A 104 -0.15 -2.63 -9.74
CA THR A 104 -1.43 -2.19 -10.32
C THR A 104 -2.53 -3.22 -10.10
N PHE A 105 -2.23 -4.50 -10.33
CA PHE A 105 -3.17 -5.58 -10.09
C PHE A 105 -3.59 -5.63 -8.61
N ALA A 106 -2.64 -5.56 -7.68
CA ALA A 106 -2.92 -5.56 -6.26
C ALA A 106 -3.76 -4.34 -5.83
N ALA A 107 -3.50 -3.16 -6.41
CA ALA A 107 -4.28 -1.95 -6.18
C ALA A 107 -5.74 -2.13 -6.61
N VAL A 108 -5.96 -2.57 -7.86
CA VAL A 108 -7.29 -2.77 -8.43
C VAL A 108 -8.05 -3.86 -7.67
N ALA A 109 -7.39 -4.98 -7.36
CA ALA A 109 -8.00 -6.07 -6.59
C ALA A 109 -8.44 -5.60 -5.19
N SER A 110 -7.60 -4.81 -4.50
CA SER A 110 -7.90 -4.30 -3.16
C SER A 110 -9.06 -3.30 -3.18
N VAL A 111 -9.07 -2.36 -4.13
CA VAL A 111 -10.18 -1.40 -4.30
C VAL A 111 -11.47 -2.11 -4.73
N GLY A 112 -11.39 -3.07 -5.65
CA GLY A 112 -12.52 -3.89 -6.07
C GLY A 112 -13.13 -4.66 -4.90
N PHE A 113 -12.29 -5.26 -4.07
CA PHE A 113 -12.74 -5.99 -2.88
C PHE A 113 -13.37 -5.06 -1.83
N ALA A 114 -12.82 -3.86 -1.61
CA ALA A 114 -13.45 -2.86 -0.76
C ALA A 114 -14.86 -2.48 -1.24
N ASN A 115 -15.01 -2.22 -2.54
CA ASN A 115 -16.30 -1.87 -3.13
C ASN A 115 -17.33 -3.00 -3.01
N LEU A 116 -16.91 -4.26 -3.12
CA LEU A 116 -17.78 -5.41 -2.87
C LEU A 116 -18.30 -5.43 -1.43
N LEU A 117 -17.41 -5.25 -0.45
CA LEU A 117 -17.77 -5.20 0.97
C LEU A 117 -18.72 -4.03 1.30
N ASP A 118 -18.48 -2.85 0.73
CA ASP A 118 -19.38 -1.70 0.94
C ASP A 118 -20.75 -1.90 0.29
N ARG A 119 -20.79 -2.52 -0.89
CA ARG A 119 -22.04 -2.80 -1.59
C ARG A 119 -22.92 -3.74 -0.78
N ASP A 120 -22.36 -4.79 -0.19
CA ASP A 120 -23.13 -5.70 0.66
C ASP A 120 -23.58 -5.03 1.95
N ARG A 121 -22.72 -4.21 2.56
CA ARG A 121 -23.11 -3.36 3.70
C ARG A 121 -24.26 -2.41 3.37
N ALA A 122 -24.20 -1.75 2.22
CA ALA A 122 -25.25 -0.82 1.78
C ALA A 122 -26.58 -1.55 1.51
N ALA A 123 -26.52 -2.83 1.13
CA ALA A 123 -27.68 -3.71 0.99
C ALA A 123 -28.17 -4.29 2.33
N GLY A 124 -27.59 -3.89 3.48
CA GLY A 124 -27.94 -4.44 4.80
C GLY A 124 -27.47 -5.87 5.03
N ARG A 125 -26.63 -6.42 4.15
CA ARG A 125 -26.09 -7.77 4.25
C ARG A 125 -24.71 -7.75 4.90
N THR A 126 -24.46 -8.71 5.78
CA THR A 126 -23.12 -8.99 6.30
C THR A 126 -22.78 -10.41 5.91
N ASP A 127 -21.93 -10.55 4.89
CA ASP A 127 -21.47 -11.85 4.44
C ASP A 127 -20.17 -12.23 5.18
N ASP A 128 -20.30 -13.10 6.16
CA ASP A 128 -19.18 -13.63 6.94
C ASP A 128 -18.14 -14.34 6.06
N THR A 129 -18.55 -14.88 4.91
CA THR A 129 -17.65 -15.51 3.94
C THR A 129 -16.74 -14.46 3.33
N LEU A 130 -17.29 -13.32 2.89
CA LEU A 130 -16.48 -12.24 2.34
C LEU A 130 -15.52 -11.66 3.37
N VAL A 131 -15.97 -11.48 4.62
CA VAL A 131 -15.08 -11.03 5.71
C VAL A 131 -13.95 -12.04 5.95
N ARG A 132 -14.26 -13.34 5.93
CA ARG A 132 -13.25 -14.41 6.07
C ARG A 132 -12.26 -14.43 4.91
N VAL A 133 -12.73 -14.28 3.67
CA VAL A 133 -11.86 -14.19 2.48
C VAL A 133 -10.93 -12.98 2.60
N GLY A 134 -11.47 -11.82 2.98
CA GLY A 134 -10.68 -10.60 3.22
C GLY A 134 -9.57 -10.83 4.24
N ARG A 135 -9.87 -11.54 5.33
CA ARG A 135 -8.88 -11.89 6.36
C ARG A 135 -7.75 -12.77 5.80
N VAL A 136 -8.08 -13.78 5.01
CA VAL A 136 -7.07 -14.66 4.36
C VAL A 136 -6.19 -13.85 3.40
N LEU A 137 -6.79 -12.95 2.61
CA LEU A 137 -6.04 -12.08 1.69
C LEU A 137 -5.08 -11.16 2.45
N VAL A 138 -5.51 -10.56 3.56
CA VAL A 138 -4.66 -9.72 4.42
C VAL A 138 -3.51 -10.53 5.04
N GLN A 139 -3.78 -11.76 5.49
CA GLN A 139 -2.72 -12.66 5.99
C GLN A 139 -1.70 -13.01 4.89
N ALA A 140 -2.18 -13.34 3.69
CA ALA A 140 -1.32 -13.64 2.55
C ALA A 140 -0.44 -12.44 2.18
N GLN A 141 -1.01 -11.23 2.14
CA GLN A 141 -0.25 -10.01 1.91
C GLN A 141 0.79 -9.77 3.02
N LEU A 142 0.42 -9.93 4.29
CA LEU A 142 1.36 -9.77 5.41
C LEU A 142 2.57 -10.71 5.28
N ILE A 143 2.32 -12.00 5.02
CA ILE A 143 3.39 -13.00 4.83
C ILE A 143 4.25 -12.61 3.63
N GLY A 144 3.63 -12.25 2.50
CA GLY A 144 4.33 -11.80 1.31
C GLY A 144 5.20 -10.56 1.55
N MET A 145 4.71 -9.60 2.32
CA MET A 145 5.45 -8.37 2.63
C MET A 145 6.64 -8.65 3.54
N ILE A 146 6.48 -9.51 4.55
CA ILE A 146 7.58 -9.93 5.42
C ILE A 146 8.66 -10.65 4.59
N ALA A 147 8.26 -11.58 3.72
CA ALA A 147 9.19 -12.29 2.83
C ALA A 147 9.92 -11.31 1.89
N GLY A 148 9.21 -10.36 1.29
CA GLY A 148 9.79 -9.34 0.41
C GLY A 148 10.75 -8.38 1.13
N ILE A 149 10.45 -8.00 2.36
CA ILE A 149 11.36 -7.19 3.20
C ILE A 149 12.63 -7.98 3.50
N ILE A 150 12.51 -9.25 3.92
CA ILE A 150 13.66 -10.11 4.20
C ILE A 150 14.51 -10.30 2.93
N SER A 151 13.89 -10.55 1.77
CA SER A 151 14.61 -10.76 0.52
C SER A 151 15.43 -9.53 0.12
N LEU A 152 14.93 -8.31 0.36
CA LEU A 152 15.69 -7.09 0.09
C LEU A 152 17.00 -7.02 0.88
N PHE A 153 17.02 -7.47 2.14
CA PHE A 153 18.25 -7.49 2.94
C PHE A 153 19.18 -8.64 2.55
N VAL A 154 18.63 -9.83 2.32
CA VAL A 154 19.40 -11.02 1.89
C VAL A 154 20.11 -10.75 0.56
N ASP A 155 19.43 -10.09 -0.37
CA ASP A 155 19.96 -9.76 -1.70
C ASP A 155 20.80 -8.47 -1.70
N ASN A 156 21.06 -7.84 -0.54
CA ASN A 156 21.75 -6.55 -0.40
C ASN A 156 21.13 -5.43 -1.27
N LYS A 157 19.80 -5.43 -1.40
CA LYS A 157 19.03 -4.46 -2.19
C LYS A 157 18.49 -3.30 -1.37
N PHE A 158 18.70 -3.28 -0.06
CA PHE A 158 18.30 -2.17 0.80
C PHE A 158 19.24 -2.00 2.02
N PRO A 159 19.73 -0.78 2.32
CA PRO A 159 19.64 0.44 1.50
C PRO A 159 20.45 0.31 0.21
N ARG A 160 20.10 1.07 -0.84
CA ARG A 160 20.71 0.93 -2.16
C ARG A 160 21.25 2.25 -2.71
N ALA A 161 22.46 2.20 -3.25
CA ALA A 161 23.10 3.36 -3.88
C ALA A 161 22.50 3.67 -5.26
N GLU A 162 22.52 4.94 -5.66
CA GLU A 162 22.04 5.47 -6.95
C GLU A 162 22.77 4.89 -8.17
N THR A 163 23.91 4.23 -7.95
CA THR A 163 24.66 3.54 -8.98
C THR A 163 23.90 2.34 -9.57
N HIS A 164 22.97 1.75 -8.83
CA HIS A 164 22.19 0.59 -9.26
C HIS A 164 20.87 1.03 -9.90
N ALA A 165 20.50 0.46 -11.05
CA ALA A 165 19.31 0.88 -11.79
C ALA A 165 18.00 0.83 -10.98
N ASP A 166 17.85 -0.14 -10.08
CA ASP A 166 16.65 -0.43 -9.30
C ASP A 166 16.57 0.28 -7.94
N TRP A 167 17.48 1.21 -7.65
CA TRP A 167 17.61 1.84 -6.32
C TRP A 167 16.31 2.47 -5.81
N ALA A 168 15.61 3.23 -6.67
CA ALA A 168 14.37 3.91 -6.29
C ALA A 168 13.22 2.92 -6.11
N GLY A 169 13.20 1.86 -6.91
CA GLY A 169 12.23 0.77 -6.82
C GLY A 169 12.36 -0.01 -5.51
N CYS A 170 13.60 -0.25 -5.05
CA CYS A 170 13.86 -0.91 -3.78
C CYS A 170 13.32 -0.11 -2.59
N ASN A 171 13.50 1.22 -2.59
CA ASN A 171 12.95 2.08 -1.56
C ASN A 171 11.41 2.08 -1.56
N ILE A 172 10.78 2.20 -2.73
CA ILE A 172 9.32 2.16 -2.88
C ILE A 172 8.78 0.82 -2.36
N PHE A 173 9.39 -0.29 -2.79
CA PHE A 173 8.97 -1.62 -2.40
C PHE A 173 9.13 -1.85 -0.90
N PHE A 174 10.27 -1.47 -0.31
CA PHE A 174 10.55 -1.63 1.11
C PHE A 174 9.51 -0.92 1.99
N PHE A 175 9.30 0.38 1.77
CA PHE A 175 8.36 1.15 2.61
C PHE A 175 6.90 0.81 2.31
N GLY A 176 6.56 0.52 1.05
CA GLY A 176 5.24 0.02 0.69
C GLY A 176 4.92 -1.28 1.41
N ALA A 177 5.86 -2.23 1.42
CA ALA A 177 5.73 -3.49 2.14
C ALA A 177 5.59 -3.29 3.65
N LEU A 178 6.36 -2.38 4.25
CA LEU A 178 6.22 -2.02 5.67
C LEU A 178 4.84 -1.42 5.99
N ALA A 179 4.33 -0.51 5.17
CA ALA A 179 3.00 0.06 5.37
C ALA A 179 1.91 -1.01 5.27
N ILE A 180 1.95 -1.84 4.22
CA ILE A 180 0.99 -2.95 4.04
C ILE A 180 1.06 -3.91 5.23
N ALA A 181 2.26 -4.25 5.70
CA ALA A 181 2.44 -5.12 6.86
C ALA A 181 1.85 -4.47 8.13
N ALA A 182 2.12 -3.19 8.38
CA ALA A 182 1.59 -2.48 9.55
C ALA A 182 0.05 -2.40 9.54
N ILE A 183 -0.54 -2.03 8.40
CA ILE A 183 -1.99 -1.97 8.20
C ILE A 183 -2.61 -3.36 8.39
N SER A 184 -1.97 -4.40 7.83
CA SER A 184 -2.45 -5.78 7.94
C SER A 184 -2.41 -6.29 9.37
N VAL A 185 -1.33 -6.01 10.12
CA VAL A 185 -1.21 -6.39 11.53
C VAL A 185 -2.28 -5.70 12.37
N ASP A 186 -2.52 -4.41 12.15
CA ASP A 186 -3.58 -3.67 12.85
C ASP A 186 -4.96 -4.29 12.57
N ALA A 187 -5.29 -4.50 11.29
CA ALA A 187 -6.56 -5.09 10.87
C ALA A 187 -6.78 -6.52 11.45
N LEU A 188 -5.72 -7.32 11.56
CA LEU A 188 -5.80 -8.67 12.14
C LEU A 188 -5.93 -8.67 13.67
N ARG A 189 -5.38 -7.66 14.35
CA ARG A 189 -5.47 -7.48 15.81
C ARG A 189 -6.84 -6.98 16.26
N SER A 190 -7.56 -6.26 15.42
CA SER A 190 -8.91 -5.72 15.68
C SER A 190 -10.02 -6.78 15.79
N ARG A 191 -9.79 -7.88 16.52
CA ARG A 191 -10.74 -8.98 16.74
C ARG A 191 -12.17 -8.45 16.97
N ALA A 192 -13.07 -8.92 16.11
CA ALA A 192 -14.44 -9.21 16.50
C ALA A 192 -14.40 -10.14 17.70
N ARG A 193 -14.89 -9.68 18.86
CA ARG A 193 -15.34 -10.61 19.89
C ARG A 193 -16.58 -11.28 19.31
N VAL A 194 -16.50 -12.59 19.09
CA VAL A 194 -17.68 -13.46 18.97
C VAL A 194 -18.32 -13.53 20.35
#